data_AF-A0A959GG74-F1
#
_entry.id   AF-A0A959GG74-F1
#
_cell.length_a   1.000
_cell.length_b   1.000
_cell.length_c   1.000
_cell.angle_alpha   90.00
_cell.angle_beta   90.00
_cell.angle_gamma   90.00
#
_symmetry.space_group_name_H-M   'P 1'
#
loop_
_entity.id
_entity.type
_entity.pdbx_description
1 polymer ?
#
loop_
_entity_poly.entity_id
_entity_poly.type
_entity_poly.pdbx_seq_one_letter_code
_entity_poly.pdbx_strand_id
1 'polypeptide(L)'
;MLETPTSLGVKNPTNRAYAFAEVIRPLPGEDLREYNRFSVWVYAEAAGFYSFFVGCTLYNEGEKIMPAPGRFEGQHFVNVYPGQWQQIIWKIPDLYRDRATGFSASIMLTGSPKGAAEQMKLYIDDMRIEKVDAENSRGFGLCHEHPLRRRLPQRRTDHRHLVG
;
A
#
# COMPACT_ATOMS: atom_id res chain seq x y z
N MET A 1 -9.33 8.34 -9.03
CA MET A 1 -8.44 9.50 -8.85
C MET A 1 -8.73 10.13 -7.50
N LEU A 2 -7.69 10.46 -6.73
CA LEU A 2 -7.74 11.21 -5.47
C LEU A 2 -7.08 12.57 -5.71
N GLU A 3 -7.73 13.66 -5.28
CA GLU A 3 -7.18 15.02 -5.33
C GLU A 3 -7.28 15.65 -3.94
N THR A 4 -6.21 16.31 -3.50
CA THR A 4 -6.11 16.79 -2.12
C THR A 4 -5.15 17.97 -1.99
N PRO A 5 -5.37 18.90 -1.04
CA PRO A 5 -4.34 19.86 -0.66
C PRO A 5 -3.15 19.17 0.02
N THR A 6 -1.97 19.77 -0.02
CA THR A 6 -0.76 19.22 0.62
C THR A 6 -0.76 19.32 2.15
N SER A 7 -1.59 20.18 2.71
CA SER A 7 -1.78 20.37 4.15
C SER A 7 -3.22 20.77 4.47
N LEU A 8 -3.63 20.55 5.72
CA LEU A 8 -4.93 20.96 6.21
C LEU A 8 -4.84 22.39 6.78
N GLY A 9 -5.87 23.20 6.56
CA GLY A 9 -5.92 24.58 7.09
C GLY A 9 -6.04 24.64 8.61
N VAL A 10 -6.41 23.54 9.27
CA VAL A 10 -6.51 23.44 10.73
C VAL A 10 -5.49 22.43 11.23
N LYS A 11 -4.72 22.82 12.25
CA LYS A 11 -3.73 21.96 12.89
C LYS A 11 -4.42 20.77 13.56
N ASN A 12 -3.82 19.59 13.43
CA ASN A 12 -4.34 18.38 14.07
C ASN A 12 -4.40 18.57 15.60
N PRO A 13 -5.53 18.25 16.28
CA PRO A 13 -5.66 18.37 17.75
C PRO A 13 -4.60 17.58 18.53
N THR A 14 -4.07 16.50 17.96
CA THR A 14 -3.01 15.67 18.54
C THR A 14 -1.61 16.24 18.33
N ASN A 15 -1.48 17.44 17.74
CA ASN A 15 -0.23 18.06 17.32
C ASN A 15 0.56 17.24 16.27
N ARG A 16 -0.05 16.19 15.70
CA ARG A 16 0.53 15.40 14.61
C ARG A 16 0.76 16.29 13.38
N ALA A 17 1.97 16.24 12.84
CA ALA A 17 2.42 17.09 11.74
C ALA A 17 1.91 16.66 10.35
N TYR A 18 1.11 15.59 10.26
CA TYR A 18 0.63 15.04 9.00
C TYR A 18 -0.83 14.59 9.08
N ALA A 19 -1.46 14.50 7.92
CA ALA A 19 -2.78 13.92 7.71
C ALA A 19 -2.73 12.93 6.54
N PHE A 20 -3.87 12.29 6.24
CA PHE A 20 -4.01 11.42 5.08
C PHE A 20 -5.27 11.81 4.31
N ALA A 21 -5.16 11.79 2.99
CA ALA A 21 -6.30 11.71 2.10
C ALA A 21 -6.31 10.30 1.49
N GLU A 22 -7.43 9.59 1.53
CA GLU A 22 -7.48 8.19 1.11
C GLU A 22 -8.67 7.87 0.22
N VAL A 23 -8.47 6.89 -0.66
CA VAL A 23 -9.54 6.19 -1.38
C VAL A 23 -9.57 4.77 -0.86
N ILE A 24 -10.73 4.36 -0.36
CA ILE A 24 -10.96 3.02 0.17
C ILE A 24 -11.74 2.21 -0.87
N ARG A 25 -11.25 1.02 -1.20
CA ARG A 25 -12.04 -0.02 -1.85
C ARG A 25 -12.71 -0.88 -0.78
N PRO A 26 -14.04 -0.74 -0.56
CA PRO A 26 -14.73 -1.54 0.43
C PRO A 26 -14.81 -3.01 0.00
N LEU A 27 -14.78 -3.90 1.00
CA LEU A 27 -14.98 -5.34 0.89
C LEU A 27 -16.06 -5.79 1.88
N PRO A 28 -16.87 -6.81 1.56
CA PRO A 28 -18.00 -7.24 2.39
C PRO A 28 -17.61 -8.08 3.62
N GLY A 29 -16.39 -7.97 4.14
CA GLY A 29 -15.91 -8.78 5.26
C GLY A 29 -15.41 -10.17 4.83
N GLU A 30 -14.61 -10.21 3.77
CA GLU A 30 -14.16 -11.47 3.15
C GLU A 30 -12.98 -12.09 3.90
N ASP A 31 -12.91 -13.42 3.92
CA ASP A 31 -11.73 -14.14 4.39
C ASP A 31 -10.66 -14.19 3.29
N LEU A 32 -9.58 -13.43 3.46
CA LEU A 32 -8.48 -13.31 2.52
C LEU A 32 -7.22 -14.03 2.98
N ARG A 33 -7.32 -14.96 3.94
CA ARG A 33 -6.15 -15.67 4.51
C ARG A 33 -5.33 -16.42 3.47
N GLU A 34 -5.95 -16.88 2.38
CA GLU A 34 -5.22 -17.57 1.32
C GLU A 34 -4.34 -16.66 0.44
N TYR A 35 -4.62 -15.36 0.42
CA TYR A 35 -3.86 -14.37 -0.33
C TYR A 35 -2.75 -13.79 0.55
N ASN A 36 -1.62 -13.39 -0.04
CA ASN A 36 -0.45 -12.96 0.72
C ASN A 36 0.25 -11.73 0.14
N ARG A 37 -0.30 -11.12 -0.90
CA ARG A 37 0.24 -9.92 -1.53
C ARG A 37 -0.87 -8.99 -1.98
N PHE A 38 -0.75 -7.72 -1.62
CA PHE A 38 -1.54 -6.63 -2.18
C PHE A 38 -0.67 -5.88 -3.19
N SER A 39 -1.25 -5.48 -4.32
CA SER A 39 -0.56 -4.64 -5.31
C SER A 39 -1.48 -3.56 -5.83
N VAL A 40 -0.92 -2.41 -6.18
CA VAL A 40 -1.68 -1.33 -6.80
C VAL A 40 -0.76 -0.50 -7.69
N TRP A 41 -1.25 -0.07 -8.85
CA TRP A 41 -0.57 0.90 -9.69
C TRP A 41 -0.98 2.31 -9.30
N VAL A 42 0.00 3.19 -9.19
CA VAL A 42 -0.23 4.59 -8.88
C VAL A 42 0.54 5.50 -9.81
N TYR A 43 -0.07 6.64 -10.14
CA TYR A 43 0.57 7.75 -10.82
C TYR A 43 0.29 9.02 -10.05
N ALA A 44 1.35 9.79 -9.78
CA ALA A 44 1.30 10.97 -8.96
C ALA A 44 1.50 12.24 -9.79
N GLU A 45 0.63 13.24 -9.60
CA GLU A 45 0.87 14.61 -10.04
C GLU A 45 1.08 15.49 -8.81
N ALA A 46 2.31 16.00 -8.66
CA ALA A 46 2.69 16.89 -7.57
C ALA A 46 3.85 17.78 -8.03
N ALA A 47 3.54 18.88 -8.71
CA ALA A 47 4.56 19.76 -9.27
C ALA A 47 5.47 20.34 -8.17
N GLY A 48 6.79 20.30 -8.42
CA GLY A 48 7.81 20.78 -7.47
C GLY A 48 8.13 19.81 -6.32
N PHE A 49 7.47 18.65 -6.24
CA PHE A 49 7.86 17.57 -5.32
C PHE A 49 8.88 16.66 -6.00
N TYR A 50 9.95 16.29 -5.26
CA TYR A 50 10.88 15.24 -5.69
C TYR A 50 10.26 13.84 -5.50
N SER A 51 9.71 13.60 -4.30
CA SER A 51 8.98 12.39 -3.94
C SER A 51 8.07 12.67 -2.75
N PHE A 52 7.10 11.80 -2.50
CA PHE A 52 6.26 11.85 -1.30
C PHE A 52 5.77 10.46 -0.91
N PHE A 53 5.17 10.33 0.27
CA PHE A 53 4.65 9.06 0.76
C PHE A 53 3.25 8.77 0.24
N VAL A 54 3.10 7.61 -0.38
CA VAL A 54 1.80 6.96 -0.60
C VAL A 54 1.66 5.80 0.39
N GLY A 55 0.50 5.74 1.03
CA GLY A 55 0.14 4.69 1.98
C GLY A 55 -0.78 3.65 1.36
N CYS A 56 -0.66 2.40 1.80
CA CYS A 56 -1.64 1.35 1.62
C CYS A 56 -2.07 0.85 3.00
N THR A 57 -3.38 0.71 3.22
CA THR A 57 -3.93 0.28 4.52
C THR A 57 -4.87 -0.90 4.31
N LEU A 58 -4.77 -1.91 5.17
CA LEU A 58 -5.75 -2.99 5.31
C LEU A 58 -6.70 -2.64 6.45
N TYR A 59 -8.00 -2.69 6.16
CA TYR A 59 -9.08 -2.60 7.14
C TYR A 59 -9.75 -3.96 7.32
N ASN A 60 -10.02 -4.34 8.56
CA ASN A 60 -10.73 -5.58 8.88
C ASN A 60 -11.63 -5.45 10.11
N GLU A 61 -12.45 -6.47 10.35
CA GLU A 61 -13.26 -6.65 11.57
C GLU A 61 -13.07 -8.07 12.16
N GLY A 62 -11.90 -8.65 11.92
CA GLY A 62 -11.59 -10.03 12.28
C GLY A 62 -11.11 -10.19 13.72
N GLU A 63 -10.41 -11.29 13.98
CA GLU A 63 -9.86 -11.63 15.29
C GLU A 63 -8.97 -10.53 15.87
N LYS A 64 -8.10 -9.93 15.03
CA LYS A 64 -7.26 -8.78 15.39
C LYS A 64 -7.51 -7.63 14.42
N ILE A 65 -7.96 -6.51 14.98
CA ILE A 65 -8.32 -5.31 14.23
C ILE A 65 -7.11 -4.70 13.50
N MET A 66 -7.30 -4.39 12.21
CA MET A 66 -6.38 -3.69 11.32
C MET A 66 -7.03 -2.40 10.77
N PRO A 67 -6.26 -1.31 10.60
CA PRO A 67 -4.90 -1.14 11.12
C PRO A 67 -4.89 -1.11 12.65
N ALA A 68 -3.81 -1.59 13.27
CA ALA A 68 -3.73 -1.66 14.72
C ALA A 68 -3.68 -0.24 15.32
N PRO A 69 -4.58 0.13 16.25
CA PRO A 69 -4.65 1.49 16.79
C PRO A 69 -3.32 1.94 17.42
N GLY A 70 -2.81 3.10 16.99
CA GLY A 70 -1.56 3.68 17.51
C GLY A 70 -0.29 2.89 17.14
N ARG A 71 -0.37 2.03 16.11
CA ARG A 71 0.76 1.27 15.56
C ARG A 71 0.76 1.40 14.03
N PHE A 72 1.81 0.91 13.39
CA PHE A 72 1.93 0.85 11.92
C PHE A 72 1.47 -0.50 11.34
N GLU A 73 1.13 -1.47 12.18
CA GLU A 73 0.64 -2.78 11.73
C GLU A 73 -0.68 -2.60 10.96
N GLY A 74 -0.76 -3.19 9.76
CA GLY A 74 -1.87 -2.95 8.83
C GLY A 74 -1.69 -1.71 7.94
N GLN A 75 -0.53 -1.05 7.97
CA GLN A 75 -0.19 0.07 7.09
C GLN A 75 1.16 -0.15 6.39
N HIS A 76 1.27 0.31 5.15
CA HIS A 76 2.49 0.26 4.36
C HIS A 76 2.69 1.57 3.63
N PHE A 77 3.82 2.24 3.87
CA PHE A 77 4.15 3.51 3.23
C PHE A 77 5.37 3.35 2.34
N VAL A 78 5.29 3.89 1.13
CA VAL A 78 6.37 3.89 0.15
C VAL A 78 6.56 5.27 -0.44
N ASN A 79 7.79 5.56 -0.86
CA ASN A 79 8.07 6.75 -1.65
C ASN A 79 7.57 6.53 -3.08
N VAL A 80 6.83 7.51 -3.59
CA VAL A 80 6.47 7.59 -5.01
C VAL A 80 7.06 8.86 -5.62
N TYR A 81 7.41 8.75 -6.89
CA TYR A 81 7.97 9.84 -7.68
C TYR A 81 6.92 10.38 -8.66
N PRO A 82 6.64 11.70 -8.69
CA PRO A 82 5.67 12.27 -9.62
C PRO A 82 6.02 12.02 -11.10
N GLY A 83 5.01 11.98 -11.96
CA GLY A 83 5.19 11.94 -13.42
C GLY A 83 5.44 10.54 -14.01
N GLN A 84 5.30 9.46 -13.23
CA GLN A 84 5.45 8.09 -13.73
C GLN A 84 4.57 7.09 -12.98
N TRP A 85 4.10 6.07 -13.71
CA TRP A 85 3.40 4.94 -13.14
C TRP A 85 4.36 4.07 -12.33
N GLN A 86 3.98 3.76 -11.10
CA GLN A 86 4.73 2.91 -10.19
C GLN A 86 3.80 1.85 -9.61
N GLN A 87 4.28 0.61 -9.55
CA GLN A 87 3.57 -0.46 -8.86
C GLN A 87 4.04 -0.53 -7.41
N ILE A 88 3.09 -0.38 -6.49
CA ILE A 88 3.31 -0.65 -5.07
C ILE A 88 3.01 -2.12 -4.83
N ILE A 89 3.95 -2.83 -4.21
CA ILE A 89 3.80 -4.24 -3.84
C ILE A 89 3.96 -4.37 -2.33
N TRP A 90 2.91 -4.82 -1.66
CA TRP A 90 2.90 -5.05 -0.23
C TRP A 90 2.66 -6.54 0.07
N LYS A 91 3.69 -7.21 0.59
CA LYS A 91 3.56 -8.58 1.09
C LYS A 91 2.92 -8.55 2.48
N ILE A 92 1.87 -9.34 2.67
CA ILE A 92 1.05 -9.35 3.88
C ILE A 92 0.85 -10.74 4.51
N PRO A 93 1.85 -11.64 4.53
CA PRO A 93 1.65 -13.01 5.04
C PRO A 93 1.19 -13.02 6.50
N ASP A 94 1.72 -12.10 7.31
CA ASP A 94 1.53 -12.06 8.77
C ASP A 94 0.36 -11.15 9.20
N LEU A 95 -0.35 -10.49 8.28
CA LEU A 95 -1.48 -9.61 8.64
C LEU A 95 -2.78 -10.38 8.81
N TYR A 96 -3.54 -10.03 9.84
CA TYR A 96 -4.86 -10.58 10.10
C TYR A 96 -5.85 -10.07 9.06
N ARG A 97 -6.43 -11.00 8.29
CA ARG A 97 -7.28 -10.73 7.12
C ARG A 97 -8.39 -11.77 6.96
N ASP A 98 -8.81 -12.35 8.08
CA ASP A 98 -9.89 -13.32 8.24
C ASP A 98 -11.28 -12.70 8.01
N ARG A 99 -11.40 -11.37 8.11
CA ARG A 99 -12.61 -10.60 7.78
C ARG A 99 -12.25 -9.21 7.25
N ALA A 100 -11.65 -9.16 6.06
CA ALA A 100 -11.20 -7.93 5.42
C ALA A 100 -12.40 -7.07 4.95
N THR A 101 -12.42 -5.81 5.37
CA THR A 101 -13.48 -4.84 5.06
C THR A 101 -13.04 -3.75 4.10
N GLY A 102 -11.73 -3.64 3.82
CA GLY A 102 -11.27 -2.80 2.73
C GLY A 102 -9.75 -2.72 2.60
N PHE A 103 -9.33 -2.23 1.44
CA PHE A 103 -7.98 -1.74 1.19
C PHE A 103 -8.04 -0.28 0.80
N SER A 104 -7.08 0.54 1.24
CA SER A 104 -6.97 1.92 0.77
C SER A 104 -5.62 2.21 0.14
N ALA A 105 -5.61 3.20 -0.74
CA ALA A 105 -4.42 3.93 -1.16
C ALA A 105 -4.57 5.39 -0.74
N SER A 106 -3.51 5.99 -0.18
CA SER A 106 -3.57 7.32 0.42
C SER A 106 -2.35 8.18 0.09
N ILE A 107 -2.53 9.50 0.11
CA ILE A 107 -1.43 10.47 0.13
C ILE A 107 -1.22 10.92 1.58
N MET A 108 0.03 10.90 2.06
CA MET A 108 0.40 11.55 3.32
C MET A 108 0.58 13.06 3.10
N LEU A 109 -0.21 13.86 3.82
CA LEU A 109 -0.20 15.32 3.73
C LEU A 109 0.83 15.86 4.71
N THR A 110 1.98 16.34 4.21
CA THR A 110 3.10 16.85 5.02
C THR A 110 3.42 18.33 4.76
N GLY A 111 2.56 19.02 4.01
CA GLY A 111 2.82 20.38 3.52
C GLY A 111 3.69 20.42 2.27
N SER A 112 3.74 21.61 1.67
CA SER A 112 4.46 21.89 0.43
C SER A 112 5.87 22.41 0.72
N PRO A 113 6.92 21.87 0.06
CA PRO A 113 8.19 22.57 -0.06
C PRO A 113 8.00 23.95 -0.70
N LYS A 114 8.89 24.89 -0.39
CA LYS A 114 8.84 26.24 -0.98
C LYS A 114 8.95 26.14 -2.52
N GLY A 115 7.94 26.67 -3.22
CA GLY A 115 7.87 26.67 -4.68
C GLY A 115 7.23 25.42 -5.30
N ALA A 116 6.77 24.47 -4.48
CA ALA A 116 5.95 23.35 -4.94
C ALA A 116 4.47 23.72 -5.00
N ALA A 117 3.67 22.91 -5.69
CA ALA A 117 2.22 23.06 -5.73
C ALA A 117 1.59 22.80 -4.36
N GLU A 118 0.48 23.49 -4.05
CA GLU A 118 -0.31 23.28 -2.83
C GLU A 118 -1.36 22.16 -2.96
N GLN A 119 -1.39 21.50 -4.12
CA GLN A 119 -2.32 20.42 -4.44
C GLN A 119 -1.57 19.23 -5.00
N MET A 120 -2.09 18.04 -4.71
CA MET A 120 -1.55 16.76 -5.17
C MET A 120 -2.68 15.90 -5.72
N LYS A 121 -2.38 15.12 -6.76
CA LYS A 121 -3.27 14.10 -7.29
C LYS A 121 -2.60 12.74 -7.29
N LEU A 122 -3.38 11.72 -6.94
CA LEU A 122 -3.02 10.32 -7.04
C LEU A 122 -4.04 9.61 -7.93
N TYR A 123 -3.57 9.14 -9.07
CA TYR A 123 -4.28 8.20 -9.91
C TYR A 123 -3.97 6.81 -9.39
N ILE A 124 -5.01 6.00 -9.29
CA ILE A 124 -4.96 4.65 -8.73
C ILE A 124 -5.56 3.75 -9.79
N ASP A 125 -4.83 2.71 -10.15
CA ASP A 125 -5.25 1.73 -11.14
C ASP A 125 -4.85 0.33 -10.68
N ASP A 126 -5.53 -0.67 -11.22
CA ASP A 126 -5.20 -2.09 -11.10
C ASP A 126 -4.84 -2.54 -9.66
N MET A 127 -5.70 -2.16 -8.72
CA MET A 127 -5.59 -2.58 -7.32
C MET A 127 -5.99 -4.06 -7.21
N ARG A 128 -5.14 -4.90 -6.63
CA ARG A 128 -5.31 -6.36 -6.58
C ARG A 128 -4.92 -6.96 -5.23
N ILE A 129 -5.54 -8.09 -4.93
CA ILE A 129 -5.05 -9.05 -3.94
C ILE A 129 -4.64 -10.34 -4.65
N GLU A 130 -3.49 -10.88 -4.27
CA GLU A 130 -2.82 -11.95 -5.00
C GLU A 130 -2.35 -13.05 -4.06
N LYS A 131 -2.42 -14.27 -4.56
CA LYS A 131 -1.84 -15.47 -3.96
C LYS A 131 -0.60 -15.82 -4.76
N VAL A 132 0.55 -15.61 -4.13
CA VAL A 132 1.85 -15.91 -4.73
C VAL A 132 2.64 -16.88 -3.88
N ASP A 133 3.57 -17.61 -4.49
CA ASP A 133 4.52 -18.43 -3.73
C ASP A 133 5.27 -17.54 -2.73
N ALA A 134 5.10 -17.84 -1.45
CA ALA A 134 5.66 -17.06 -0.36
C ALA A 134 7.19 -17.18 -0.38
N GLU A 135 7.87 -16.04 -0.53
CA GLU A 135 9.30 -15.94 -0.30
C GLU A 135 9.59 -15.95 1.20
N ASN A 136 10.76 -16.44 1.60
CA ASN A 136 11.16 -16.48 3.00
C ASN A 136 11.11 -15.06 3.60
N SER A 137 10.18 -14.84 4.53
CA SER A 137 10.00 -13.56 5.22
C SER A 137 10.95 -13.38 6.40
N ARG A 138 11.62 -14.45 6.86
CA ARG A 138 12.47 -14.46 8.06
C ARG A 138 13.96 -14.51 7.72
N GLY A 139 14.37 -13.80 6.67
CA GLY A 139 15.77 -13.69 6.24
C GLY A 139 16.12 -14.55 5.04
N PHE A 140 17.42 -14.71 4.79
CA PHE A 140 17.90 -15.42 3.61
C PHE A 140 17.99 -16.92 3.89
N GLY A 141 17.42 -17.73 3.01
CA GLY A 141 17.78 -19.14 2.94
C GLY A 141 19.20 -19.22 2.40
N LEU A 142 20.18 -19.44 3.27
CA LEU A 142 21.54 -19.75 2.83
C LEU A 142 21.47 -21.10 2.12
N CYS A 143 21.69 -21.12 0.81
CA CYS A 143 22.01 -22.35 0.12
C CYS A 143 23.39 -22.80 0.63
N HIS A 144 23.41 -23.70 1.60
CA HIS A 144 24.55 -24.62 1.70
C HIS A 144 24.43 -25.52 0.47
N GLU A 145 25.40 -25.41 -0.43
CA GLU A 145 25.47 -26.04 -1.76
C GLU A 145 24.91 -25.20 -2.90
N HIS A 146 25.79 -24.93 -3.87
CA HIS A 146 25.49 -24.32 -5.14
C HIS A 146 25.31 -25.44 -6.19
N PRO A 147 24.10 -25.75 -6.67
CA PRO A 147 23.93 -26.45 -7.92
C PRO A 147 23.54 -25.44 -9.00
N LEU A 148 24.48 -25.23 -9.92
CA LEU A 148 24.22 -24.65 -11.23
C LEU A 148 22.97 -25.31 -11.86
N ARG A 149 22.08 -24.48 -12.40
CA ARG A 149 20.88 -24.81 -13.21
C ARG A 149 19.74 -25.52 -12.48
N ARG A 150 18.78 -24.72 -12.01
CA ARG A 150 17.36 -25.08 -12.14
C ARG A 150 16.67 -23.99 -12.96
N ARG A 151 16.03 -24.38 -14.07
CA ARG A 151 15.10 -23.51 -14.79
C ARG A 151 14.04 -23.08 -13.78
N LEU A 152 13.87 -21.78 -13.61
CA LEU A 152 12.81 -21.22 -12.78
C LEU A 152 11.47 -21.74 -13.32
N PRO A 153 10.66 -22.45 -12.51
CA PRO A 153 9.30 -22.77 -12.92
C PRO A 153 8.56 -21.44 -13.15
N GLN A 154 7.74 -21.38 -14.21
CA GLN A 154 6.83 -20.25 -14.42
C GLN A 154 5.95 -20.14 -13.18
N ARG A 155 6.13 -19.07 -12.39
CA ARG A 155 5.39 -18.83 -11.14
C ARG A 155 3.92 -18.69 -11.48
N ARG A 156 3.07 -19.52 -10.89
CA ARG A 156 1.62 -19.44 -11.04
C ARG A 156 1.13 -18.35 -10.09
N THR A 157 0.50 -17.32 -10.65
CA THR A 157 0.00 -16.16 -9.89
C THR A 157 -1.52 -16.15 -10.01
N ASP A 158 -2.21 -16.57 -8.96
CA ASP A 158 -3.66 -16.38 -8.86
C ASP A 158 -3.91 -14.99 -8.29
N HIS A 159 -4.71 -14.19 -8.99
CA HIS A 159 -4.93 -12.78 -8.66
C HIS A 159 -6.40 -12.42 -8.79
N ARG A 160 -6.88 -11.57 -7.89
CA ARG A 160 -8.22 -10.99 -7.93
C ARG A 160 -8.12 -9.48 -8.05
N HIS A 161 -8.81 -8.92 -9.04
CA HIS A 161 -8.96 -7.48 -9.19
C HIS A 161 -9.88 -6.93 -8.10
N LEU A 162 -9.42 -5.89 -7.43
CA LEU A 162 -10.19 -5.14 -6.45
C LEU A 162 -10.86 -3.92 -7.08
N VAL A 163 -10.38 -3.44 -8.24
CA VAL A 163 -10.96 -2.32 -9.00
C VAL A 163 -11.15 -2.72 -10.46
N GLY A 164 -12.26 -2.25 -11.04
CA GLY A 164 -12.53 -2.13 -12.48
C GLY A 164 -13.06 -0.74 -12.76
#